data_AF-A0A958YJR9-F1
#
_entry.id   AF-A0A958YJR9-F1
#
_cell.length_a   1.000
_cell.length_b   1.000
_cell.length_c   1.000
_cell.angle_alpha   90.00
_cell.angle_beta   90.00
_cell.angle_gamma   90.00
#
_symmetry.space_group_name_H-M   'P 1'
#
loop_
_entity.id
_entity.type
_entity.pdbx_description
1 polymer ?
#
loop_
_entity_poly.entity_id
_entity_poly.type
_entity_poly.pdbx_seq_one_letter_code
_entity_poly.pdbx_strand_id
1 'polypeptide(L)' 'MTKADIVAKISDKLGIEKGDVQATVETFMEEVKSSLESGDNVYLRGFG' A
#
# COMPACT_ATOMS: atom_id res chain seq x y z
N MET A 1 -9.51 -7.22 -7.24
CA MET A 1 -8.98 -5.84 -7.34
C MET A 1 -7.48 -5.96 -7.42
N THR A 2 -6.86 -5.43 -8.46
CA THR A 2 -5.42 -5.48 -8.73
C THR A 2 -4.70 -4.32 -8.04
N LYS A 3 -3.37 -4.37 -7.96
CA LYS A 3 -2.55 -3.24 -7.50
C LYS A 3 -2.82 -1.97 -8.31
N ALA A 4 -2.93 -2.10 -9.64
CA ALA A 4 -3.26 -0.98 -10.51
C ALA A 4 -4.63 -0.36 -10.19
N ASP A 5 -5.63 -1.20 -9.86
CA ASP A 5 -6.96 -0.70 -9.44
C ASP A 5 -6.88 0.08 -8.12
N ILE A 6 -6.04 -0.35 -7.18
CA ILE A 6 -5.83 0.35 -5.89
C ILE A 6 -5.18 1.71 -6.14
N VAL A 7 -4.10 1.75 -6.92
CA VAL A 7 -3.39 3.00 -7.25
C VAL A 7 -4.33 3.99 -7.94
N ALA A 8 -5.11 3.53 -8.92
CA ALA A 8 -6.09 4.37 -9.60
C ALA A 8 -7.13 4.93 -8.62
N LYS A 9 -7.75 4.08 -7.79
CA LYS A 9 -8.78 4.51 -6.83
C LYS A 9 -8.26 5.48 -5.77
N ILE A 10 -7.01 5.33 -5.30
CA ILE A 10 -6.42 6.23 -4.31
C ILE A 10 -6.08 7.58 -4.96
N SER A 11 -5.47 7.55 -6.15
CA SER A 11 -5.17 8.76 -6.93
C SER A 11 -6.44 9.56 -7.22
N ASP A 12 -7.50 8.90 -7.70
CA ASP A 12 -8.78 9.54 -8.01
C ASP A 12 -9.47 10.14 -6.75
N LYS A 13 -9.35 9.48 -5.60
CA LYS A 13 -9.98 9.95 -4.34
C LYS A 13 -9.25 11.10 -3.68
N LEU A 14 -7.92 11.09 -3.73
CA LEU A 14 -7.08 12.05 -2.99
C LEU A 14 -6.50 13.15 -3.89
N GLY A 15 -6.65 13.03 -5.21
CA GLY A 15 -6.06 13.97 -6.17
C GLY A 15 -4.54 13.92 -6.22
N ILE A 16 -3.93 12.82 -5.77
CA ILE A 16 -2.48 12.62 -5.75
C ILE A 16 -2.05 12.01 -7.08
N GLU A 17 -0.85 12.37 -7.56
CA GLU A 17 -0.30 11.82 -8.79
C GLU A 17 -0.16 10.29 -8.71
N LYS A 18 -0.49 9.59 -9.81
CA LYS A 18 -0.44 8.12 -9.84
C LYS A 18 0.95 7.57 -9.55
N GLY A 19 2.00 8.27 -9.97
CA GLY A 19 3.39 7.88 -9.69
C GLY A 19 3.68 7.84 -8.19
N ASP A 20 3.29 8.87 -7.46
CA ASP A 20 3.49 8.97 -6.01
C ASP A 20 2.68 7.91 -5.25
N VAL A 21 1.42 7.69 -5.67
CA VAL A 21 0.58 6.64 -5.09
C VAL A 21 1.17 5.26 -5.38
N GLN A 22 1.67 5.02 -6.58
CA GLN A 22 2.29 3.75 -6.95
C GLN A 22 3.52 3.48 -6.08
N ALA A 23 4.42 4.45 -5.97
CA ALA A 23 5.61 4.33 -5.14
C ALA A 23 5.24 4.06 -3.67
N THR A 24 4.27 4.80 -3.13
CA THR A 24 3.78 4.61 -1.75
C THR A 24 3.24 3.20 -1.53
N VAL A 25 2.43 2.67 -2.45
CA VAL A 25 1.86 1.31 -2.34
C VAL A 25 2.96 0.24 -2.46
N GLU A 26 3.94 0.43 -3.35
CA GLU A 26 5.09 -0.47 -3.49
C GLU A 26 5.91 -0.53 -2.21
N THR A 27 6.35 0.61 -1.70
CA THR A 27 7.13 0.69 -0.47
C THR A 27 6.35 0.14 0.72
N PHE A 28 5.05 0.43 0.82
CA PHE A 28 4.20 -0.16 1.86
C PHE A 28 4.20 -1.70 1.81
N MET A 29 4.05 -2.28 0.62
CA MET A 29 4.07 -3.74 0.46
C MET A 29 5.44 -4.35 0.82
N GLU A 30 6.53 -3.66 0.46
CA GLU A 30 7.90 -4.08 0.81
C GLU A 30 8.13 -4.07 2.32
N GLU A 31 7.74 -2.99 3.02
CA GLU A 31 7.86 -2.86 4.47
C GLU A 31 7.05 -3.94 5.21
N VAL A 32 5.80 -4.19 4.77
CA VAL A 32 4.97 -5.26 5.34
C VAL A 32 5.62 -6.62 5.14
N LYS A 33 6.13 -6.89 3.94
CA LYS A 33 6.81 -8.16 3.64
C LYS A 33 8.06 -8.31 4.52
N SER A 34 8.89 -7.27 4.62
CA SER A 34 10.12 -7.30 5.41
C SER A 34 9.85 -7.56 6.89
N SER A 35 8.82 -6.91 7.47
CA SER A 35 8.39 -7.16 8.85
C SER A 35 7.96 -8.61 9.07
N LEU A 36 7.19 -9.19 8.14
CA LEU A 36 6.77 -10.58 8.27
C LEU A 36 7.94 -11.57 8.13
N GLU A 37 8.91 -11.26 7.27
CA GLU A 37 10.15 -12.04 7.14
C GLU A 37 11.04 -11.97 8.38
N SER A 38 11.04 -10.85 9.11
CA SER A 38 11.74 -10.71 10.41
C SER A 38 11.02 -11.40 11.56
N GLY A 39 9.79 -11.90 11.34
CA GLY A 39 8.94 -12.51 12.36
C GLY A 39 8.09 -11.51 13.14
N ASP A 40 8.10 -10.24 12.74
CA ASP A 40 7.32 -9.18 13.35
C ASP A 40 5.93 -9.10 12.72
N ASN A 41 4.91 -9.39 13.53
CA ASN A 41 3.52 -9.33 13.07
C ASN A 41 3.10 -7.90 12.75
N VAL A 42 2.50 -7.70 11.58
CA VAL A 42 1.92 -6.42 11.16
C VAL A 42 0.44 -6.38 11.52
N TYR A 43 0.04 -5.35 12.28
CA TYR A 43 -1.36 -5.14 12.69
C TYR A 43 -1.95 -3.89 12.02
N LEU A 44 -2.78 -4.09 10.99
CA LEU A 44 -3.49 -3.00 10.30
C LEU A 44 -4.80 -2.67 11.03
N ARG A 45 -4.71 -1.81 12.05
CA ARG A 45 -5.89 -1.37 12.81
C ARG A 45 -6.85 -0.57 11.93
N GLY A 46 -8.14 -0.88 12.01
CA GLY A 46 -9.20 -0.23 11.22
C GLY A 46 -9.35 -0.78 9.80
N PHE A 47 -8.58 -1.81 9.42
CA PHE A 47 -8.70 -2.47 8.12
C PHE A 47 -9.79 -3.55 8.08
N GLY A 48 -10.32 -3.95 9.24
CA GLY A 48 -11.29 -5.05 9.39
C GLY A 48 -10.60 -6.35 9.74
#